data_AF-A0A645JVI1-F1
#
_entry.id   AF-A0A645JVI1-F1
#
_cell.length_a   1.000
_cell.length_b   1.000
_cell.length_c   1.000
_cell.angle_alpha   90.00
_cell.angle_beta   90.00
_cell.angle_gamma   90.00
#
_symmetry.space_group_name_H-M   'P 1'
#
loop_
_entity.id
_entity.type
_entity.pdbx_description
1 polymer ?
#
loop_
_entity_poly.entity_id
_entity_poly.type
_entity_poly.pdbx_seq_one_letter_code
_entity_poly.pdbx_strand_id
1 'polypeptide(L)'
;MSGGVDIRPFPNNWDIAKRIGAQRDFPERWEENTVMGLLHLLTPNTLKIIIDCGTEDFFFEVNERLHEELLYRNIPHDYISRPGVHNWEYWANAVKYQALFFSDYFKSRK
;
A
#
# COMPACT_ATOMS: atom_id res chain seq x y z
N MET A 1 -5.56 0.04 -4.63
CA MET A 1 -5.08 -0.52 -5.92
C MET A 1 -3.88 0.30 -6.34
N SER A 2 -2.75 -0.31 -6.69
CA SER A 2 -1.49 0.36 -7.04
C SER A 2 -1.04 1.40 -6.01
N GLY A 3 -0.98 1.01 -4.74
CA GLY A 3 -0.71 1.96 -3.65
C GLY A 3 0.75 2.42 -3.65
N GLY A 4 0.98 3.73 -3.58
CA GLY A 4 2.28 4.32 -3.23
C GLY A 4 2.58 4.15 -1.74
N VAL A 5 2.78 2.90 -1.30
CA VAL A 5 2.92 2.52 0.12
C VAL A 5 4.32 2.77 0.69
N ASP A 6 5.30 2.96 -0.20
CA ASP A 6 6.63 3.44 0.13
C ASP A 6 7.08 4.51 -0.86
N ILE A 7 7.21 5.75 -0.38
CA ILE A 7 7.66 6.88 -1.20
C ILE A 7 9.18 7.04 -1.21
N ARG A 8 9.89 6.41 -0.27
CA ARG A 8 11.35 6.55 -0.08
C ARG A 8 12.18 6.12 -1.30
N PRO A 9 11.78 5.11 -2.10
CA PRO A 9 12.48 4.77 -3.33
C PRO A 9 12.30 5.80 -4.46
N PHE A 10 11.39 6.76 -4.32
CA PHE A 10 11.00 7.72 -5.35
C PHE A 10 11.23 9.18 -4.94
N PRO A 11 12.43 9.57 -4.47
CA PRO A 11 12.66 10.86 -3.80
C PRO A 11 12.40 12.09 -4.68
N ASN A 12 12.54 11.93 -6.00
CA ASN A 12 12.43 13.01 -6.99
C ASN A 12 11.06 13.07 -7.66
N ASN A 13 10.12 12.20 -7.28
CA ASN A 13 8.82 12.10 -7.92
C ASN A 13 7.76 12.93 -7.17
N TRP A 14 6.73 13.35 -7.91
CA TRP A 14 5.50 13.98 -7.41
C TRP A 14 5.69 15.21 -6.51
N ASP A 15 6.84 15.88 -6.61
CA ASP A 15 7.20 17.05 -5.80
C ASP A 15 7.09 16.80 -4.28
N ILE A 16 7.30 15.56 -3.83
CA ILE A 16 7.23 15.20 -2.40
C ILE A 16 8.27 16.01 -1.61
N ALA A 17 9.49 16.11 -2.13
CA ALA A 17 10.58 16.87 -1.50
C ALA A 17 10.24 18.36 -1.31
N LYS A 18 9.36 18.95 -2.13
CA LYS A 18 8.92 20.35 -1.94
C LYS A 18 7.99 20.52 -0.72
N ARG A 19 7.37 19.44 -0.24
CA ARG A 19 6.39 19.45 0.85
C ARG A 19 7.01 19.05 2.18
N ILE A 20 7.82 17.99 2.17
CA ILE A 20 8.42 17.43 3.40
C ILE A 20 9.94 17.63 3.48
N GLY A 21 10.56 18.27 2.49
CA GLY A 21 12.01 18.49 2.42
C GLY A 21 12.74 17.33 1.72
N ALA A 22 14.00 17.58 1.34
CA ALA A 22 14.83 16.58 0.69
C ALA A 22 15.10 15.40 1.65
N GLN A 23 14.94 14.17 1.16
CA GLN A 23 15.05 12.95 1.97
C GLN A 23 16.37 12.81 2.71
N ARG A 24 17.48 13.22 2.07
CA ARG A 24 18.82 13.20 2.69
C ARG A 24 18.88 14.09 3.92
N ASP A 25 18.21 15.22 3.88
CA ASP A 25 18.31 16.25 4.91
C ASP A 25 17.24 16.05 6.00
N PHE A 26 16.11 15.40 5.66
CA PHE A 26 14.98 15.13 6.56
C PHE A 26 14.49 13.68 6.47
N PRO A 27 15.32 12.68 6.79
CA PRO A 27 14.94 11.27 6.64
C PRO A 27 13.76 10.86 7.56
N GLU A 28 13.58 11.50 8.72
CA GLU A 28 12.49 11.16 9.66
C GLU A 28 11.13 11.50 9.05
N ARG A 29 11.01 12.65 8.39
CA ARG A 29 9.75 13.05 7.75
C ARG A 29 9.31 12.07 6.67
N TRP A 30 10.26 11.49 5.94
CA TRP A 30 9.96 10.49 4.93
C TRP A 30 9.51 9.18 5.56
N GLU A 31 10.08 8.79 6.71
CA GLU A 31 9.61 7.62 7.46
C GLU A 31 8.19 7.82 7.98
N GLU A 32 7.93 8.95 8.63
CA GLU A 32 6.65 9.28 9.27
C GLU A 32 5.50 9.49 8.26
N ASN A 33 5.82 9.81 7.01
CA ASN A 33 4.82 10.05 5.94
C ASN A 33 4.73 8.89 4.95
N THR A 34 5.21 7.70 5.33
CA THR A 34 5.18 6.50 4.50
C THR A 34 4.42 5.37 5.21
N VAL A 35 3.55 4.64 4.50
CA VAL A 35 2.77 3.52 5.08
C VAL A 35 3.68 2.49 5.75
N MET A 36 4.81 2.14 5.11
CA MET A 36 5.84 1.26 5.70
C MET A 36 6.37 1.73 7.06
N GLY A 37 6.61 3.04 7.22
CA GLY A 37 7.08 3.60 8.49
C GLY A 37 6.01 3.63 9.57
N LEU A 38 4.74 3.63 9.18
CA LEU A 38 3.59 3.66 10.07
C LEU A 38 3.12 2.27 10.56
N LEU A 39 3.76 1.18 10.13
CA LEU A 39 3.38 -0.18 10.51
C LEU A 39 3.41 -0.44 12.03
N HIS A 40 4.19 0.35 12.79
CA HIS A 40 4.25 0.26 14.25
C HIS A 40 2.95 0.73 14.94
N LEU A 41 2.07 1.44 14.23
CA LEU A 41 0.77 1.88 14.74
C LEU A 41 -0.31 0.80 14.62
N LEU A 42 -0.06 -0.27 13.87
CA LEU A 42 -1.05 -1.33 13.66
C LEU A 42 -1.20 -2.18 14.93
N THR A 43 -2.45 -2.30 15.39
CA THR A 43 -2.83 -3.31 16.38
C THR A 43 -3.40 -4.52 15.65
N PRO A 44 -2.87 -5.75 15.84
CA PRO A 44 -3.36 -6.95 15.18
C PRO A 44 -4.88 -7.12 15.34
N ASN A 45 -5.55 -7.58 14.28
CA ASN A 45 -7.00 -7.86 14.23
C ASN A 45 -7.94 -6.66 14.42
N THR A 46 -7.45 -5.43 14.50
CA THR A 46 -8.30 -4.24 14.65
C THR A 46 -8.74 -3.64 13.31
N LEU A 47 -7.93 -3.82 12.27
CA LEU A 47 -8.17 -3.29 10.93
C LEU A 47 -8.19 -4.45 9.91
N LYS A 48 -9.12 -4.37 8.96
CA LYS A 48 -9.12 -5.23 7.77
C LYS A 48 -8.46 -4.46 6.64
N ILE A 49 -7.43 -5.07 6.05
CA ILE A 49 -6.57 -4.45 5.04
C ILE A 49 -6.67 -5.25 3.76
N ILE A 50 -6.77 -4.56 2.62
CA ILE A 50 -6.64 -5.14 1.29
C ILE A 50 -5.61 -4.35 0.49
N ILE A 51 -4.69 -5.06 -0.14
CA ILE A 51 -3.63 -4.54 -1.00
C ILE A 51 -3.80 -5.22 -2.37
N ASP A 52 -3.82 -4.41 -3.42
CA ASP A 52 -4.00 -4.89 -4.79
C ASP A 52 -3.06 -4.10 -5.71
N CYS A 53 -2.13 -4.76 -6.39
CA CYS A 53 -1.13 -4.12 -7.26
C CYS A 53 -0.74 -5.02 -8.43
N GLY A 54 -0.59 -4.44 -9.62
CA GLY A 54 -0.20 -5.17 -10.82
C GLY A 54 1.28 -5.54 -10.80
N THR A 55 1.65 -6.69 -11.36
CA THR A 55 3.03 -7.20 -11.35
C THR A 55 4.00 -6.35 -12.18
N GLU A 56 3.50 -5.56 -13.12
CA GLU A 56 4.25 -4.67 -13.99
C GLU A 56 4.06 -3.19 -13.61
N ASP A 57 3.40 -2.92 -12.48
CA ASP A 57 3.28 -1.60 -11.89
C ASP A 57 4.62 -1.18 -11.28
N PHE A 58 5.01 0.10 -11.44
CA PHE A 58 6.25 0.60 -10.83
C PHE A 58 6.19 0.64 -9.29
N PHE A 59 5.01 0.47 -8.70
CA PHE A 59 4.83 0.27 -7.25
C PHE A 59 4.83 -1.21 -6.82
N PHE A 60 5.03 -2.17 -7.73
CA PHE A 60 4.93 -3.59 -7.38
C PHE A 60 5.87 -3.99 -6.23
N GLU A 61 7.17 -3.72 -6.37
CA GLU A 61 8.18 -4.10 -5.36
C GLU A 61 7.89 -3.49 -3.98
N VAL A 62 7.38 -2.26 -3.92
CA VAL A 62 7.03 -1.63 -2.63
C VAL A 62 5.77 -2.23 -2.01
N ASN A 63 4.82 -2.71 -2.81
CA ASN A 63 3.63 -3.42 -2.31
C ASN A 63 3.98 -4.85 -1.87
N GLU A 64 4.87 -5.54 -2.57
CA GLU A 64 5.38 -6.86 -2.18
C GLU A 64 6.13 -6.78 -0.84
N ARG A 65 7.03 -5.80 -0.69
CA ARG A 65 7.72 -5.58 0.58
C ARG A 65 6.76 -5.26 1.74
N LEU A 66 5.71 -4.48 1.49
CA LEU A 66 4.67 -4.23 2.50
C LEU A 66 3.96 -5.53 2.89
N HIS A 67 3.63 -6.37 1.92
CA HIS A 67 3.02 -7.69 2.16
C HIS A 67 3.91 -8.56 3.05
N GLU A 68 5.20 -8.65 2.75
CA GLU A 68 6.17 -9.42 3.55
C GLU A 68 6.28 -8.90 5.00
N GLU A 69 6.35 -7.59 5.20
CA GLU A 69 6.39 -7.00 6.54
C GLU A 69 5.10 -7.26 7.34
N LEU A 70 3.93 -7.21 6.69
CA LEU A 70 2.67 -7.53 7.34
C LEU A 70 2.59 -9.02 7.71
N LEU A 71 3.11 -9.92 6.85
CA LEU A 71 3.23 -11.34 7.16
C LEU A 71 4.16 -11.58 8.37
N TYR A 72 5.35 -10.99 8.36
CA TYR A 72 6.33 -11.10 9.46
C TYR A 72 5.72 -10.66 10.81
N ARG A 73 4.90 -9.60 10.79
CA ARG A 73 4.21 -9.07 11.97
C ARG A 73 2.90 -9.80 12.31
N ASN A 74 2.53 -10.85 11.57
CA ASN A 74 1.27 -11.58 11.70
C ASN A 74 0.03 -10.66 11.64
N ILE A 75 0.05 -9.66 10.77
CA ILE A 75 -1.09 -8.77 10.52
C ILE A 75 -1.95 -9.37 9.41
N PRO A 76 -3.21 -9.76 9.69
CA PRO A 76 -4.09 -10.31 8.65
C PRO A 76 -4.45 -9.26 7.60
N HIS A 77 -4.28 -9.60 6.34
CA HIS A 77 -4.61 -8.75 5.20
C HIS A 77 -4.83 -9.59 3.94
N ASP A 78 -5.56 -9.03 2.99
CA ASP A 78 -5.74 -9.61 1.66
C ASP A 78 -4.70 -8.98 0.73
N TYR A 79 -3.86 -9.81 0.10
CA TYR A 79 -2.88 -9.36 -0.89
C TYR A 79 -3.22 -9.97 -2.24
N ILE A 80 -3.37 -9.13 -3.26
CA ILE A 80 -3.70 -9.56 -4.61
C ILE A 80 -2.72 -8.96 -5.62
N SER A 81 -2.05 -9.84 -6.35
CA SER A 81 -1.20 -9.49 -7.48
C SER A 81 -1.67 -10.21 -8.74
N ARG A 82 -1.63 -9.51 -9.88
CA ARG A 82 -2.01 -10.05 -11.19
C ARG A 82 -1.31 -9.25 -12.30
N PRO A 83 -1.20 -9.78 -13.53
CA PRO A 83 -0.67 -9.02 -14.66
C PRO A 83 -1.39 -7.68 -14.85
N GLY A 84 -0.61 -6.62 -15.06
CA GLY A 84 -1.04 -5.28 -15.38
C GLY A 84 -0.12 -4.19 -14.82
N VAL A 85 -0.31 -2.98 -15.34
CA VAL A 85 0.50 -1.79 -15.06
C VAL A 85 -0.32 -0.73 -14.32
N HIS A 86 0.29 0.42 -14.02
CA HIS A 86 -0.32 1.56 -13.34
C HIS A 86 -1.32 2.32 -14.22
N ASN A 87 -2.46 1.70 -14.58
CA ASN A 87 -3.44 2.26 -15.50
C ASN A 87 -4.90 1.95 -15.17
N TRP A 88 -5.81 2.62 -15.89
CA TRP A 88 -7.26 2.47 -15.73
C TRP A 88 -7.80 1.08 -16.04
N GLU A 89 -7.21 0.37 -17.00
CA GLU A 89 -7.63 -0.98 -17.37
C GLU A 89 -7.44 -1.94 -16.18
N TYR A 90 -6.28 -1.87 -15.53
CA TYR A 90 -6.00 -2.62 -14.31
C TYR A 90 -6.98 -2.23 -13.18
N TRP A 91 -7.15 -0.93 -12.92
CA TRP A 91 -8.02 -0.46 -11.84
C TRP A 91 -9.49 -0.80 -12.04
N ALA A 92 -9.99 -0.80 -13.28
CA ALA A 92 -11.37 -1.20 -13.60
C ALA A 92 -11.65 -2.67 -13.25
N ASN A 93 -10.64 -3.55 -13.31
CA ASN A 93 -10.74 -4.91 -12.83
C ASN A 93 -10.58 -4.97 -11.29
N ALA A 94 -9.53 -4.34 -10.76
CA ALA A 94 -9.19 -4.42 -9.34
C ALA A 94 -10.29 -3.85 -8.42
N VAL A 95 -11.05 -2.83 -8.86
CA VAL A 95 -12.11 -2.22 -8.05
C VAL A 95 -13.23 -3.18 -7.71
N LYS A 96 -13.46 -4.21 -8.54
CA LYS A 96 -14.47 -5.25 -8.29
C LYS A 96 -14.14 -6.06 -7.04
N TYR A 97 -12.86 -6.40 -6.87
CA TYR A 97 -12.37 -7.15 -5.70
C TYR A 97 -12.38 -6.29 -4.44
N GLN A 98 -12.06 -4.99 -4.57
CA GLN A 98 -12.20 -4.04 -3.47
C GLN A 98 -13.66 -3.95 -2.99
N ALA A 99 -14.62 -3.82 -3.91
CA ALA A 99 -16.03 -3.77 -3.58
C ALA A 99 -16.52 -5.06 -2.91
N LEU A 100 -16.05 -6.23 -3.37
CA LEU A 100 -16.33 -7.52 -2.74
C LEU A 100 -15.81 -7.57 -1.30
N PHE A 101 -14.54 -7.21 -1.09
CA PHE A 101 -13.91 -7.15 0.22
C PHE A 101 -14.72 -6.29 1.21
N PHE A 102 -15.13 -5.09 0.80
CA PHE A 102 -15.96 -4.22 1.64
C PHE A 102 -17.34 -4.83 1.91
N SER A 103 -18.01 -5.36 0.88
CA SER A 103 -19.31 -6.04 1.02
C SER A 103 -19.24 -7.15 2.08
N ASP A 104 -18.23 -8.00 2.01
CA ASP A 104 -18.09 -9.18 2.86
C ASP A 104 -17.75 -8.77 4.30
N TYR A 105 -16.87 -7.77 4.46
CA TYR A 105 -16.60 -7.17 5.77
C TYR A 105 -17.89 -6.65 6.43
N PHE A 106 -18.65 -5.79 5.74
CA PHE A 106 -19.84 -5.19 6.33
C PHE A 106 -20.98 -6.19 6.56
N LYS A 107 -21.10 -7.24 5.74
CA LYS A 107 -22.04 -8.34 5.98
C LYS A 107 -21.68 -9.17 7.21
N SER A 108 -20.38 -9.41 7.44
CA SER A 108 -19.90 -10.19 8.60
C SER A 108 -20.10 -9.49 9.96
N ARG A 109 -20.41 -8.19 9.94
CA ARG A 109 -20.66 -7.36 11.13
C ARG A 109 -22.13 -7.25 11.53
N LYS A 110 -23.04 -7.86 10.77
CA LYS A 110 -24.45 -8.01 11.14
C LYS A 110 -24.62 -9.18 12.09
#